data_AF-A0A6P7GBW9-F1
#
_entry.id   AF-A0A6P7GBW9-F1
#
_cell.length_a   1.000
_cell.length_b   1.000
_cell.length_c   1.000
_cell.angle_alpha   90.00
_cell.angle_beta   90.00
_cell.angle_gamma   90.00
#
_symmetry.space_group_name_H-M   'P 1'
#
loop_
_entity.id
_entity.type
_entity.pdbx_description
1 polymer ?
#
loop_
_entity_poly.entity_id
_entity_poly.type
_entity_poly.pdbx_seq_one_letter_code
_entity_poly.pdbx_strand_id
1 'polypeptide(L)'
;MYALIYLDKEINERKITRQSPTRLNSVRQKPIDPKEGTPLRQLKRHEESKVIKRIMQCGTLNGIIFLSSLLLFEYVFLPSVNQSLGYVYGRESFMGKRIWSWIETIVSIIFKTIWVIPLFLLSKVVNALWFQDIADSAYRHSRGRPVFSQSLSKVLADSIFSVLIQLLFLIQATAVSYIPIYMVGYTLSLAQMCMLYSLYAFEYKWFNMGWELHKRLSFIETHWPYFMGFGLPMAIVTQLSDSWVISGCVFSVLFPFFIISGNEANPILNTSGFPLHFFAPVIAISNTLFSKTIGSSKR
;
A
#
# COMPACT_ATOMS: atom_id res chain seq x y z
N MET A 1 18.88 -3.49 1.46
CA MET A 1 18.91 -3.67 2.93
C MET A 1 19.81 -2.64 3.63
N TYR A 2 21.08 -2.49 3.21
CA TYR A 2 22.01 -1.52 3.82
C TYR A 2 21.48 -0.07 3.82
N ALA A 3 20.92 0.41 2.71
CA ALA A 3 20.33 1.75 2.63
C ALA A 3 19.14 1.97 3.58
N LEU A 4 18.35 0.93 3.86
CA LEU A 4 17.21 1.03 4.78
C LEU A 4 17.65 1.00 6.24
N ILE A 5 18.64 0.18 6.56
CA ILE A 5 19.29 0.16 7.88
C ILE A 5 19.97 1.50 8.13
N TYR A 6 20.65 2.05 7.12
CA TYR A 6 21.27 3.36 7.18
C TYR A 6 20.22 4.47 7.36
N LEU A 7 19.12 4.45 6.60
CA LEU A 7 18.02 5.41 6.76
C LEU A 7 17.42 5.32 8.17
N ASP A 8 17.12 4.13 8.67
CA ASP A 8 16.55 3.94 10.02
C ASP A 8 17.52 4.36 11.13
N LYS A 9 18.81 4.06 10.96
CA LYS A 9 19.88 4.50 11.85
C LYS A 9 20.04 6.01 11.83
N GLU A 10 20.05 6.64 10.67
CA GLU A 10 20.16 8.10 10.50
C GLU A 10 18.92 8.82 11.06
N ILE A 11 17.72 8.24 10.89
CA ILE A 11 16.47 8.71 11.52
C ILE A 11 16.61 8.73 13.04
N ASN A 12 17.11 7.63 13.62
CA ASN A 12 17.26 7.50 15.06
C ASN A 12 18.38 8.41 15.60
N GLU A 13 19.52 8.53 14.91
CA GLU A 13 20.63 9.40 15.28
C GLU A 13 20.25 10.88 15.25
N ARG A 14 19.62 11.37 14.17
CA ARG A 14 19.19 12.78 14.08
C ARG A 14 18.16 13.17 15.15
N LYS A 15 17.31 12.23 15.57
CA LYS A 15 16.38 12.42 16.70
C LYS A 15 17.12 12.58 18.03
N ILE A 16 18.17 11.79 18.27
CA ILE A 16 19.02 11.87 19.46
C ILE A 16 19.80 13.20 19.48
N THR A 17 20.36 13.62 18.34
CA THR A 17 21.14 14.87 18.23
C THR A 17 20.28 16.12 18.44
N ARG A 18 19.05 16.16 17.93
CA ARG A 18 18.11 17.27 18.18
C ARG A 18 17.64 17.37 19.64
N GLN A 19 17.85 16.33 20.45
CA GLN A 19 17.43 16.26 21.86
C GLN A 19 18.58 16.38 22.85
N SER A 20 19.83 16.41 22.37
CA SER A 20 20.99 16.73 23.20
C SER A 20 20.93 18.21 23.58
N PRO A 21 20.92 18.59 24.87
CA PRO A 21 20.92 19.99 25.26
C PRO A 21 22.28 20.58 24.94
N THR A 22 22.44 21.18 23.77
CA THR A 22 23.62 21.99 23.48
C THR A 22 23.61 23.19 24.43
N ARG A 23 24.58 23.18 25.35
CA ARG A 23 24.87 24.16 26.40
C ARG A 23 24.65 25.61 25.92
N LEU A 24 23.66 26.28 26.50
CA LEU A 24 23.60 27.73 26.53
C LEU A 24 24.60 28.23 27.58
N ASN A 25 25.72 28.82 27.15
CA ASN A 25 26.52 29.72 27.98
C ASN A 25 25.99 31.15 27.79
N SER A 26 25.08 31.59 28.65
CA SER A 26 25.04 33.00 29.10
C SER A 26 24.30 33.09 30.43
N VAL A 27 25.08 33.25 31.48
CA VAL A 27 24.67 33.47 32.87
C VAL A 27 24.02 34.84 33.02
N ARG A 28 22.78 34.90 33.53
CA ARG A 28 22.39 35.91 34.53
C ARG A 28 21.17 35.45 35.33
N GLN A 29 21.40 35.23 36.62
CA GLN A 29 20.44 34.79 37.63
C GLN A 29 19.41 35.87 37.97
N LYS A 30 18.17 35.45 38.25
CA LYS A 30 17.25 36.11 39.19
C LYS A 30 16.45 35.03 39.95
N PRO A 31 16.29 35.12 41.29
CA PRO A 31 15.67 34.07 42.10
C PRO A 31 14.21 34.40 42.43
N ILE A 32 13.26 33.48 42.24
CA ILE A 32 11.90 33.54 42.85
C ILE A 32 11.36 32.12 43.14
N ASP A 33 11.12 31.89 44.43
CA ASP A 33 10.31 30.94 45.22
C ASP A 33 9.90 29.50 44.80
N PRO A 34 9.87 28.55 45.76
CA PRO A 34 9.54 27.15 45.52
C PRO A 34 8.06 26.84 45.82
N LYS A 35 7.17 26.97 44.83
CA LYS A 35 5.84 26.35 44.91
C LYS A 35 5.37 25.88 43.53
N GLU A 36 5.43 24.57 43.34
CA GLU A 36 4.43 23.70 42.71
C GLU A 36 5.16 22.51 42.10
N GLY A 37 4.92 21.33 42.69
CA GLY A 37 5.33 20.07 42.13
C GLY A 37 4.66 19.87 40.77
N THR A 38 5.35 20.26 39.70
CA THR A 38 5.01 19.78 38.36
C THR A 38 5.52 18.33 38.31
N PRO A 39 4.66 17.31 38.16
CA PRO A 39 5.17 16.00 37.85
C PRO A 39 5.94 16.16 36.54
N LEU A 40 7.23 15.83 36.55
CA LEU A 40 8.02 15.61 35.33
C LEU A 40 7.15 14.72 34.44
N ARG A 41 6.50 15.35 33.47
CA ARG A 41 5.69 14.70 32.46
C ARG A 41 6.64 13.72 31.82
N GLN A 42 6.47 12.46 32.21
CA GLN A 42 7.26 11.30 31.83
C GLN A 42 7.93 11.57 30.50
N LEU A 43 9.27 11.58 30.51
CA LEU A 43 10.12 11.49 29.33
C LEU A 43 9.34 10.68 28.29
N LYS A 44 8.86 11.38 27.26
CA LYS A 44 7.94 10.82 26.28
C LYS A 44 8.66 9.63 25.68
N ARG A 45 8.20 8.43 26.09
CA ARG A 45 8.81 7.13 25.82
C ARG A 45 9.37 7.11 24.40
N HIS A 46 10.68 6.96 24.33
CA HIS A 46 11.48 6.91 23.12
C HIS A 46 10.81 5.97 22.11
N GLU A 47 10.28 6.51 21.02
CA GLU A 47 9.64 5.71 19.96
C GLU A 47 10.64 5.62 18.80
N GLU A 48 11.42 4.53 18.82
CA GLU A 48 12.28 4.10 17.71
C GLU A 48 11.47 4.11 16.40
N SER A 49 12.12 4.45 15.29
CA SER A 49 11.51 4.33 13.97
C SER A 49 10.99 2.89 13.78
N LYS A 50 9.66 2.74 13.75
CA LYS A 50 9.03 1.42 13.57
C LYS A 50 9.12 0.95 12.12
N VAL A 51 9.75 1.70 11.21
CA VAL A 51 9.74 1.47 9.77
C VAL A 51 10.26 0.08 9.42
N ILE A 52 11.48 -0.28 9.85
CA ILE A 52 12.05 -1.61 9.56
C ILE A 52 11.18 -2.70 10.17
N LYS A 53 10.73 -2.53 11.41
CA LYS A 53 9.85 -3.49 12.08
C LYS A 53 8.57 -3.71 11.28
N ARG A 54 7.93 -2.66 10.76
CA ARG A 54 6.71 -2.75 9.94
C ARG A 54 6.98 -3.40 8.59
N ILE A 55 8.10 -3.07 7.92
CA ILE A 55 8.51 -3.73 6.68
C ILE A 55 8.68 -5.23 6.91
N MET A 56 9.39 -5.62 7.97
CA MET A 56 9.59 -7.03 8.31
C MET A 56 8.26 -7.72 8.63
N GLN A 57 7.38 -7.08 9.42
CA GLN A 57 6.05 -7.63 9.71
C GLN A 57 5.23 -7.83 8.44
N CYS A 58 5.26 -6.87 7.51
CA CYS A 58 4.57 -6.95 6.23
C CYS A 58 5.15 -8.06 5.35
N GLY A 59 6.48 -8.18 5.27
CA GLY A 59 7.17 -9.25 4.54
C GLY A 59 6.86 -10.64 5.11
N THR A 60 6.88 -10.79 6.43
CA THR A 60 6.55 -12.05 7.11
C THR A 60 5.10 -12.44 6.87
N LEU A 61 4.14 -11.52 7.07
CA LEU A 61 2.73 -11.85 6.90
C LEU A 61 2.40 -12.20 5.44
N ASN A 62 2.80 -11.37 4.49
CA ASN A 62 2.35 -11.50 3.10
C ASN A 62 3.23 -12.43 2.28
N GLY A 63 4.55 -12.42 2.48
CA GLY A 63 5.48 -13.30 1.77
C GLY A 63 5.60 -14.66 2.45
N ILE A 64 6.01 -14.68 3.72
CA ILE A 64 6.34 -15.93 4.40
C ILE A 64 5.07 -16.70 4.77
N ILE A 65 4.10 -16.09 5.44
CA ILE A 65 2.90 -16.80 5.88
C ILE A 65 1.95 -16.98 4.70
N PHE A 66 1.53 -15.89 4.07
CA PHE A 66 0.43 -15.97 3.12
C PHE A 66 0.86 -16.55 1.77
N LEU A 67 1.79 -15.90 1.05
CA LEU A 67 2.23 -16.39 -0.26
C LEU A 67 2.82 -17.80 -0.19
N SER A 68 3.66 -18.10 0.81
CA SER A 68 4.22 -19.46 0.93
C SER A 68 3.13 -20.48 1.25
N SER A 69 2.07 -20.15 2.01
CA SER A 69 0.95 -21.09 2.20
C SER A 69 0.22 -21.40 0.89
N LEU A 70 0.07 -20.43 -0.01
CA LEU A 70 -0.52 -20.65 -1.34
C LEU A 70 0.36 -21.55 -2.20
N LEU A 71 1.66 -21.25 -2.25
CA LEU A 71 2.62 -22.00 -3.06
C LEU A 71 2.80 -23.43 -2.54
N LEU A 72 2.89 -23.62 -1.22
CA LEU A 72 2.98 -24.94 -0.60
C LEU A 72 1.69 -25.73 -0.85
N PHE A 73 0.52 -25.10 -0.78
CA PHE A 73 -0.73 -25.79 -1.07
C PHE A 73 -0.79 -26.28 -2.52
N GLU A 74 -0.51 -25.38 -3.47
CA GLU A 74 -0.64 -25.64 -4.90
C GLU A 74 0.44 -26.59 -5.44
N TYR A 75 1.70 -26.37 -5.06
CA TYR A 75 2.85 -27.06 -5.66
C TYR A 75 3.42 -28.20 -4.82
N VAL A 76 3.04 -28.31 -3.54
CA VAL A 76 3.53 -29.38 -2.66
C VAL A 76 2.39 -30.26 -2.19
N PHE A 77 1.39 -29.68 -1.52
CA PHE A 77 0.33 -30.45 -0.89
C PHE A 77 -0.56 -31.17 -1.91
N LEU A 78 -1.14 -30.46 -2.89
CA LEU A 78 -1.99 -31.09 -3.90
C LEU A 78 -1.25 -32.18 -4.69
N PRO A 79 -0.04 -31.94 -5.25
CA PRO A 79 0.72 -32.98 -5.94
C PRO A 79 1.05 -34.18 -5.05
N SER A 80 1.38 -33.96 -3.77
CA SER A 80 1.69 -35.05 -2.83
C SER A 80 0.48 -35.95 -2.56
N VAL A 81 -0.71 -35.37 -2.43
CA VAL A 81 -1.96 -36.13 -2.26
C VAL A 81 -2.27 -36.91 -3.52
N ASN A 82 -2.15 -36.29 -4.71
CA ASN A 82 -2.36 -36.97 -5.99
C ASN A 82 -1.40 -38.15 -6.17
N GLN A 83 -0.12 -37.94 -5.86
CA GLN A 83 0.89 -38.98 -5.95
C GLN A 83 0.58 -40.15 -4.99
N SER A 84 0.15 -39.85 -3.77
CA SER A 84 -0.25 -40.85 -2.78
C SER A 84 -1.43 -41.70 -3.27
N LEU A 85 -2.46 -41.08 -3.85
CA LEU A 85 -3.58 -41.80 -4.46
C LEU A 85 -3.14 -42.65 -5.65
N GLY A 86 -2.19 -42.14 -6.45
CA GLY A 86 -1.59 -42.87 -7.56
C GLY A 86 -0.86 -44.15 -7.12
N TYR A 87 -0.25 -44.15 -5.93
CA TYR A 87 0.36 -45.36 -5.35
C TYR A 87 -0.69 -46.37 -4.86
N VAL A 88 -1.83 -45.91 -4.35
CA VAL A 88 -2.89 -46.79 -3.80
C VAL A 88 -3.77 -47.39 -4.90
N TYR A 89 -4.23 -46.57 -5.84
CA TYR A 89 -5.23 -46.96 -6.85
C TYR A 89 -4.64 -47.23 -8.23
N GLY A 90 -3.35 -46.93 -8.45
CA GLY A 90 -2.71 -46.92 -9.76
C GLY A 90 -2.91 -45.59 -10.49
N ARG A 91 -1.82 -45.02 -11.02
CA ARG A 91 -1.79 -43.69 -11.65
C ARG A 91 -2.80 -43.49 -12.79
N GLU A 92 -3.07 -44.54 -13.56
CA GLU A 92 -3.96 -44.50 -14.72
C GLU A 92 -5.37 -45.04 -14.43
N SER A 93 -5.67 -45.39 -13.18
CA SER A 93 -6.98 -45.93 -12.82
C SER A 93 -8.08 -44.87 -12.97
N PHE A 94 -9.15 -45.22 -13.70
CA PHE A 94 -10.34 -44.37 -13.82
C PHE A 94 -10.91 -43.98 -12.45
N MET A 95 -10.95 -44.93 -11.51
CA MET A 95 -11.45 -44.68 -10.17
C MET A 95 -10.53 -43.73 -9.39
N GLY A 96 -9.20 -43.87 -9.54
CA GLY A 96 -8.22 -42.99 -8.93
C GLY A 96 -8.33 -41.55 -9.42
N LYS A 97 -8.43 -41.34 -10.73
CA LYS A 97 -8.64 -40.00 -11.33
C LYS A 97 -9.96 -39.35 -10.87
N ARG A 98 -11.03 -40.14 -10.78
CA ARG A 98 -12.33 -39.66 -10.27
C ARG A 98 -12.24 -39.25 -8.81
N ILE A 99 -11.62 -40.06 -7.95
CA ILE A 99 -11.42 -39.74 -6.53
C ILE A 99 -10.55 -38.49 -6.38
N TRP A 100 -9.45 -38.38 -7.14
CA TRP A 100 -8.58 -37.21 -7.13
C TRP A 100 -9.34 -35.92 -7.43
N SER A 101 -10.15 -35.89 -8.48
CA SER A 101 -10.92 -34.69 -8.86
C SER A 101 -11.85 -34.20 -7.73
N TRP A 102 -12.52 -35.12 -7.02
CA TRP A 102 -13.35 -34.76 -5.86
C TRP A 102 -12.51 -34.24 -4.69
N ILE A 103 -11.40 -34.91 -4.38
CA ILE A 103 -10.51 -34.51 -3.28
C ILE A 103 -9.89 -33.14 -3.57
N GLU A 104 -9.32 -32.94 -4.76
CA GLU A 104 -8.73 -31.68 -5.20
C GLU A 104 -9.74 -30.54 -5.06
N THR A 105 -10.96 -30.73 -5.55
CA THR A 105 -12.02 -29.72 -5.48
C THR A 105 -12.41 -29.40 -4.04
N ILE A 106 -12.73 -30.43 -3.23
CA ILE A 106 -13.19 -30.25 -1.84
C ILE A 106 -12.10 -29.59 -1.01
N VAL A 107 -10.88 -30.11 -1.07
CA VAL A 107 -9.76 -29.59 -0.26
C VAL A 107 -9.38 -28.19 -0.69
N SER A 108 -9.41 -27.88 -2.00
CA SER A 108 -9.18 -26.51 -2.49
C SER A 108 -10.24 -25.53 -2.01
N ILE A 109 -11.52 -25.91 -2.02
CA ILE A 109 -12.61 -25.06 -1.51
C ILE A 109 -12.42 -24.81 -0.01
N ILE A 110 -12.14 -25.85 0.76
CA ILE A 110 -11.90 -25.74 2.21
C ILE A 110 -10.73 -24.80 2.49
N PHE A 111 -9.59 -25.00 1.82
CA PHE A 111 -8.41 -24.15 1.98
C PHE A 111 -8.68 -22.69 1.59
N LYS A 112 -9.33 -22.46 0.45
CA LYS A 112 -9.65 -21.10 -0.01
C LYS A 112 -10.60 -20.38 0.96
N THR A 113 -11.64 -21.06 1.43
CA THR A 113 -12.67 -20.45 2.28
C THR A 113 -12.21 -20.26 3.73
N ILE A 114 -11.56 -21.27 4.32
CA ILE A 114 -11.19 -21.23 5.75
C ILE A 114 -9.86 -20.49 5.96
N TRP A 115 -8.93 -20.57 5.01
CA TRP A 115 -7.59 -20.00 5.18
C TRP A 115 -7.38 -18.76 4.32
N VAL A 116 -7.52 -18.87 2.99
CA VAL A 116 -7.13 -17.80 2.06
C VAL A 116 -7.98 -16.54 2.22
N ILE A 117 -9.31 -16.66 2.22
CA ILE A 117 -10.20 -15.49 2.31
C ILE A 117 -10.03 -14.73 3.64
N PRO A 118 -10.08 -15.37 4.82
CA PRO A 118 -9.88 -14.68 6.08
C PRO A 118 -8.49 -14.04 6.19
N LEU A 119 -7.44 -14.76 5.77
CA LEU A 119 -6.08 -14.24 5.80
C LEU A 119 -5.90 -13.06 4.84
N PHE A 120 -6.54 -13.08 3.67
CA PHE A 120 -6.54 -11.97 2.72
C PHE A 120 -7.19 -10.71 3.30
N LEU A 121 -8.39 -10.85 3.89
CA LEU A 121 -9.09 -9.73 4.50
C LEU A 121 -8.31 -9.14 5.69
N LEU A 122 -7.79 -10.00 6.56
CA LEU A 122 -6.95 -9.60 7.68
C LEU A 122 -5.69 -8.88 7.20
N SER A 123 -5.00 -9.44 6.20
CA SER A 123 -3.82 -8.85 5.58
C SER A 123 -4.10 -7.45 5.06
N LYS A 124 -5.22 -7.22 4.35
CA LYS A 124 -5.59 -5.88 3.85
C LYS A 124 -5.72 -4.85 4.96
N VAL A 125 -6.40 -5.17 6.05
CA VAL A 125 -6.59 -4.26 7.20
C VAL A 125 -5.26 -3.97 7.88
N VAL A 126 -4.49 -5.01 8.18
CA VAL A 126 -3.23 -4.89 8.91
C VAL A 126 -2.17 -4.15 8.07
N ASN A 127 -2.10 -4.43 6.77
CA ASN A 127 -1.21 -3.74 5.84
C ASN A 127 -1.55 -2.25 5.74
N ALA A 128 -2.84 -1.86 5.67
CA ALA A 128 -3.21 -0.45 5.65
C ALA A 128 -2.66 0.32 6.86
N LEU A 129 -2.74 -0.27 8.06
CA LEU A 129 -2.19 0.31 9.28
C LEU A 129 -0.65 0.38 9.25
N TRP A 130 0.02 -0.69 8.82
CA TRP A 130 1.48 -0.72 8.73
C TRP A 130 2.02 0.24 7.68
N PHE A 131 1.35 0.36 6.53
CA PHE A 131 1.70 1.30 5.47
C PHE A 131 1.57 2.74 5.95
N GLN A 132 0.52 3.07 6.69
CA GLN A 132 0.39 4.39 7.32
C GLN A 132 1.53 4.67 8.33
N ASP A 133 1.84 3.71 9.20
CA ASP A 133 2.95 3.85 10.16
C ASP A 133 4.30 4.11 9.46
N ILE A 134 4.55 3.40 8.35
CA ILE A 134 5.76 3.56 7.51
C ILE A 134 5.77 4.94 6.88
N ALA A 135 4.66 5.34 6.24
CA ALA A 135 4.50 6.62 5.60
C ALA A 135 4.72 7.80 6.56
N ASP A 136 4.10 7.77 7.73
CA ASP A 136 4.20 8.84 8.72
C ASP A 136 5.63 8.95 9.26
N SER A 137 6.30 7.82 9.43
CA SER A 137 7.70 7.80 9.87
C SER A 137 8.64 8.34 8.79
N ALA A 138 8.45 7.94 7.53
CA ALA A 138 9.22 8.44 6.38
C ALA A 138 8.99 9.95 6.15
N TYR A 139 7.75 10.41 6.27
CA TYR A 139 7.42 11.83 6.16
C TYR A 139 8.05 12.66 7.28
N ARG A 140 7.98 12.18 8.53
CA ARG A 140 8.61 12.84 9.69
C ARG A 140 10.11 12.98 9.54
N HIS A 141 10.76 12.02 8.91
CA HIS A 141 12.17 12.08 8.60
C HIS A 141 12.50 13.13 7.53
N SER A 142 11.83 13.05 6.39
CA SER A 142 12.14 13.87 5.21
C SER A 142 11.70 15.33 5.35
N ARG A 143 10.52 15.58 5.93
CA ARG A 143 9.87 16.91 5.92
C ARG A 143 9.35 17.41 7.27
N GLY A 144 9.48 16.62 8.33
CA GLY A 144 9.03 17.01 9.67
C GLY A 144 7.55 16.69 9.92
N ARG A 145 6.86 17.49 10.73
CA ARG A 145 5.49 17.12 11.17
C ARG A 145 4.48 17.27 10.03
N PRO A 146 3.50 16.35 9.93
CA PRO A 146 2.43 16.46 8.94
C PRO A 146 1.59 17.71 9.17
N VAL A 147 1.13 18.32 8.08
CA VAL A 147 0.36 19.57 8.10
C VAL A 147 -1.10 19.22 7.92
N PHE A 148 -1.86 19.23 9.03
CA PHE A 148 -3.31 19.07 9.00
C PHE A 148 -3.96 20.39 9.39
N SER A 149 -4.30 21.20 8.39
CA SER A 149 -5.03 22.46 8.58
C SER A 149 -6.55 22.30 8.41
N GLN A 150 -7.02 21.11 8.03
CA GLN A 150 -8.41 20.82 7.72
C GLN A 150 -9.16 20.15 8.89
N SER A 151 -10.49 20.32 8.92
CA SER A 151 -11.33 19.61 9.89
C SER A 151 -11.35 18.11 9.62
N LEU A 152 -11.51 17.30 10.68
CA LEU A 152 -11.54 15.83 10.59
C LEU A 152 -12.57 15.31 9.57
N SER A 153 -13.74 15.96 9.48
CA SER A 153 -14.79 15.58 8.52
C SER A 153 -14.35 15.76 7.07
N LYS A 154 -13.59 16.83 6.76
CA LYS A 154 -13.05 17.06 5.40
C LYS A 154 -12.01 16.00 5.05
N VAL A 155 -11.12 15.71 6.00
CA VAL A 155 -10.09 14.66 5.83
C VAL A 155 -10.73 13.31 5.58
N LEU A 156 -11.75 12.94 6.36
CA LEU A 156 -12.46 11.68 6.18
C LEU A 156 -13.18 11.61 4.83
N ALA A 157 -13.85 12.68 4.43
CA ALA A 157 -14.52 12.76 3.13
C ALA A 157 -13.53 12.61 1.96
N ASP A 158 -12.38 13.30 2.03
CA ASP A 158 -11.30 13.17 1.04
C ASP A 158 -10.76 11.74 0.97
N SER A 159 -10.53 11.09 2.12
CA SER A 159 -10.09 9.69 2.16
C SER A 159 -11.11 8.72 1.54
N ILE A 160 -12.41 8.88 1.85
CA ILE A 160 -13.47 8.03 1.26
C ILE A 160 -13.53 8.23 -0.25
N PHE A 161 -13.48 9.48 -0.71
CA PHE A 161 -13.53 9.82 -2.12
C PHE A 161 -12.28 9.29 -2.85
N SER A 162 -11.11 9.39 -2.23
CA SER A 162 -9.87 8.83 -2.75
C SER A 162 -9.95 7.32 -2.95
N VAL A 163 -10.39 6.58 -1.92
CA VAL A 163 -10.57 5.12 -1.99
C VAL A 163 -11.56 4.73 -3.10
N LEU A 164 -12.66 5.47 -3.26
CA LEU A 164 -13.64 5.22 -4.32
C LEU A 164 -13.03 5.44 -5.71
N ILE A 165 -12.35 6.58 -5.93
CA ILE A 165 -11.69 6.90 -7.21
C ILE A 165 -10.67 5.82 -7.55
N GLN A 166 -9.84 5.44 -6.59
CA GLN A 166 -8.83 4.40 -6.72
C GLN A 166 -9.43 3.03 -7.07
N LEU A 167 -10.55 2.65 -6.43
CA LEU A 167 -11.26 1.41 -6.73
C LEU A 167 -11.86 1.41 -8.14
N LEU A 168 -12.54 2.50 -8.52
CA LEU A 168 -13.08 2.65 -9.87
C LEU A 168 -11.97 2.63 -10.92
N PHE A 169 -10.82 3.22 -10.60
CA PHE A 169 -9.67 3.27 -11.51
C PHE A 169 -9.00 1.90 -11.66
N LEU A 170 -8.94 1.11 -10.59
CA LEU A 170 -8.50 -0.29 -10.67
C LEU A 170 -9.42 -1.11 -11.59
N ILE A 171 -10.73 -0.95 -11.45
CA ILE A 171 -11.71 -1.61 -12.32
C ILE A 171 -11.54 -1.14 -13.76
N GLN A 172 -11.39 0.16 -14.00
CA GLN A 172 -11.15 0.73 -15.33
C GLN A 172 -9.86 0.15 -15.96
N ALA A 173 -8.75 0.16 -15.24
CA ALA A 173 -7.47 -0.34 -15.73
C ALA A 173 -7.55 -1.83 -16.10
N THR A 174 -8.30 -2.61 -15.30
CA THR A 174 -8.56 -4.03 -15.60
C THR A 174 -9.50 -4.18 -16.80
N ALA A 175 -10.57 -3.39 -16.90
CA ALA A 175 -11.49 -3.46 -18.03
C ALA A 175 -10.80 -3.16 -19.38
N VAL A 176 -9.86 -2.22 -19.37
CA VAL A 176 -9.07 -1.82 -20.54
C VAL A 176 -8.22 -2.96 -21.10
N SER A 177 -7.81 -3.95 -20.28
CA SER A 177 -7.06 -5.10 -20.80
C SER A 177 -7.90 -6.02 -21.70
N TYR A 178 -9.23 -5.88 -21.68
CA TYR A 178 -10.15 -6.65 -22.53
C TYR A 178 -10.47 -5.98 -23.87
N ILE A 179 -9.80 -4.88 -24.23
CA ILE A 179 -9.93 -4.26 -25.56
C ILE A 179 -9.50 -5.28 -26.64
N PRO A 180 -10.25 -5.45 -27.74
CA PRO A 180 -10.00 -6.49 -28.75
C PRO A 180 -8.61 -6.46 -29.41
N ILE A 181 -7.94 -5.30 -29.38
CA ILE A 181 -6.58 -5.14 -29.86
C ILE A 181 -5.62 -5.41 -28.69
N TYR A 182 -5.18 -6.66 -28.56
CA TYR A 182 -4.41 -7.16 -27.41
C TYR A 182 -3.25 -6.24 -26.99
N MET A 183 -2.39 -5.84 -27.94
CA MET A 183 -1.24 -4.99 -27.63
C MET A 183 -1.65 -3.61 -27.09
N VAL A 184 -2.73 -3.03 -27.62
CA VAL A 184 -3.24 -1.72 -27.18
C VAL A 184 -3.89 -1.86 -25.79
N GLY A 185 -4.74 -2.86 -25.59
CA GLY A 185 -5.40 -3.11 -24.30
C GLY A 185 -4.40 -3.40 -23.19
N TYR A 186 -3.43 -4.26 -23.45
CA TYR A 186 -2.37 -4.61 -22.49
C TYR A 186 -1.50 -3.42 -22.12
N THR A 187 -0.96 -2.69 -23.10
CA THR A 187 -0.09 -1.53 -22.84
C THR A 187 -0.83 -0.39 -22.15
N LEU A 188 -2.08 -0.13 -22.52
CA LEU A 188 -2.90 0.90 -21.89
C LEU A 188 -3.31 0.52 -20.46
N SER A 189 -3.65 -0.76 -20.22
CA SER A 189 -3.90 -1.30 -18.88
C SER A 189 -2.65 -1.17 -17.99
N LEU A 190 -1.47 -1.55 -18.51
CA LEU A 190 -0.19 -1.39 -17.82
C LEU A 190 0.08 0.08 -17.49
N ALA A 191 -0.11 1.00 -18.44
CA ALA A 191 0.05 2.43 -18.21
C ALA A 191 -0.87 2.96 -17.09
N GLN A 192 -2.14 2.55 -17.08
CA GLN A 192 -3.08 2.91 -16.00
C GLN A 192 -2.66 2.29 -14.66
N MET A 193 -2.23 1.03 -14.62
CA MET A 193 -1.72 0.40 -13.40
C MET A 193 -0.48 1.11 -12.83
N CYS A 194 0.43 1.57 -13.69
CA CYS A 194 1.60 2.36 -13.27
C CYS A 194 1.16 3.66 -12.58
N MET A 195 0.19 4.37 -13.18
CA MET A 195 -0.36 5.59 -12.60
C MET A 195 -1.07 5.32 -11.27
N LEU A 196 -1.81 4.22 -11.17
CA LEU A 196 -2.51 3.82 -9.95
C LEU A 196 -1.55 3.51 -8.79
N TYR A 197 -0.51 2.73 -9.04
CA TYR A 197 0.48 2.38 -8.01
C TYR A 197 1.33 3.56 -7.58
N SER A 198 1.63 4.48 -8.51
CA SER A 198 2.19 5.77 -8.17
C SER A 198 1.26 6.58 -7.27
N LEU A 199 -0.03 6.67 -7.61
CA LEU A 199 -1.01 7.36 -6.78
C LEU A 199 -1.05 6.75 -5.38
N TYR A 200 -1.13 5.42 -5.25
CA TYR A 200 -1.12 4.73 -3.96
C TYR A 200 0.09 5.12 -3.09
N ALA A 201 1.30 5.09 -3.65
CA ALA A 201 2.51 5.37 -2.90
C ALA A 201 2.66 6.85 -2.52
N PHE A 202 2.40 7.76 -3.47
CA PHE A 202 2.57 9.20 -3.26
C PHE A 202 1.42 9.82 -2.46
N GLU A 203 0.24 9.21 -2.44
CA GLU A 203 -0.89 9.70 -1.68
C GLU A 203 -0.56 9.83 -0.19
N TYR A 204 0.16 8.86 0.39
CA TYR A 204 0.63 8.96 1.77
C TYR A 204 1.43 10.24 2.06
N LYS A 205 2.32 10.61 1.14
CA LYS A 205 3.12 11.84 1.24
C LYS A 205 2.23 13.07 1.07
N TRP A 206 1.41 13.11 0.03
CA TRP A 206 0.58 14.27 -0.29
C TRP A 206 -0.52 14.52 0.73
N PHE A 207 -1.06 13.45 1.31
CA PHE A 207 -1.98 13.50 2.44
C PHE A 207 -1.31 14.17 3.66
N ASN A 208 -0.07 13.77 3.99
CA ASN A 208 0.71 14.40 5.06
C ASN A 208 1.12 15.86 4.76
N MET A 209 1.13 16.26 3.49
CA MET A 209 1.27 17.66 3.05
C MET A 209 -0.05 18.46 3.09
N GLY A 210 -1.17 17.81 3.40
CA GLY A 210 -2.50 18.45 3.40
C GLY A 210 -3.04 18.75 2.00
N TRP A 211 -2.59 18.04 0.96
CA TRP A 211 -3.13 18.21 -0.39
C TRP A 211 -4.48 17.52 -0.50
N GLU A 212 -5.48 18.17 -1.08
CA GLU A 212 -6.78 17.55 -1.39
C GLU A 212 -6.68 16.62 -2.62
N LEU A 213 -7.60 15.68 -2.76
CA LEU A 213 -7.57 14.68 -3.83
C LEU A 213 -7.49 15.30 -5.23
N HIS A 214 -8.27 16.34 -5.51
CA HIS A 214 -8.24 17.02 -6.82
C HIS A 214 -6.84 17.51 -7.19
N LYS A 215 -6.10 18.05 -6.21
CA LYS A 215 -4.72 18.48 -6.40
C LYS A 215 -3.80 17.28 -6.67
N ARG A 216 -3.98 16.17 -5.95
CA ARG A 216 -3.20 14.93 -6.15
C ARG A 216 -3.39 14.37 -7.56
N LEU A 217 -4.65 14.29 -8.02
CA LEU A 217 -5.00 13.79 -9.35
C LEU A 217 -4.51 14.73 -10.46
N SER A 218 -4.72 16.04 -10.34
CA SER A 218 -4.21 16.99 -11.34
C SER A 218 -2.68 16.95 -11.43
N PHE A 219 -2.00 16.82 -10.29
CA PHE A 219 -0.54 16.75 -10.24
C PHE A 219 0.02 15.49 -10.90
N ILE A 220 -0.59 14.32 -10.64
CA ILE A 220 -0.14 13.06 -11.22
C ILE A 220 -0.37 13.04 -12.74
N GLU A 221 -1.51 13.54 -13.22
CA GLU A 221 -1.84 13.61 -14.65
C GLU A 221 -0.95 14.59 -15.43
N THR A 222 -0.53 15.69 -14.80
CA THR A 222 0.34 16.72 -15.41
C THR A 222 1.79 16.23 -15.56
N HIS A 223 2.25 15.40 -14.61
CA HIS A 223 3.62 14.88 -14.58
C HIS A 223 3.65 13.36 -14.83
N TRP A 224 2.75 12.88 -15.68
CA TRP A 224 2.53 11.46 -15.93
C TRP A 224 3.80 10.66 -16.29
N PRO A 225 4.82 11.17 -17.02
CA PRO A 225 5.96 10.33 -17.40
C PRO A 225 6.76 9.85 -16.20
N TYR A 226 6.92 10.74 -15.21
CA TYR A 226 7.59 10.40 -13.97
C TYR A 226 6.82 9.32 -13.21
N PHE A 227 5.51 9.49 -13.06
CA PHE A 227 4.67 8.57 -12.31
C PHE A 227 4.46 7.23 -13.03
N MET A 228 4.43 7.22 -14.36
CA MET A 228 4.46 5.96 -15.10
C MET A 228 5.77 5.22 -14.84
N GLY A 229 6.92 5.91 -14.92
CA GLY A 229 8.22 5.32 -14.62
C GLY A 229 8.35 4.81 -13.18
N PHE A 230 7.83 5.57 -12.20
CA PHE A 230 7.87 5.18 -10.80
C PHE A 230 7.03 3.92 -10.52
N GLY A 231 5.81 3.84 -11.06
CA GLY A 231 4.89 2.73 -10.82
C GLY A 231 5.20 1.46 -11.61
N LEU A 232 5.96 1.59 -12.71
CA LEU A 232 6.23 0.50 -13.65
C LEU A 232 6.81 -0.78 -13.03
N PRO A 233 7.83 -0.72 -12.15
CA PRO A 233 8.38 -1.96 -11.58
C PRO A 233 7.36 -2.73 -10.75
N MET A 234 6.49 -2.02 -10.00
CA MET A 234 5.41 -2.66 -9.26
C MET A 234 4.37 -3.25 -10.20
N ALA A 235 3.96 -2.49 -11.23
CA ALA A 235 2.96 -2.90 -12.21
C ALA A 235 3.38 -4.20 -12.93
N ILE A 236 4.62 -4.26 -13.42
CA ILE A 236 5.16 -5.46 -14.07
C ILE A 236 5.13 -6.64 -13.11
N VAL A 237 5.70 -6.49 -11.91
CA VAL A 237 5.87 -7.62 -10.97
C VAL A 237 4.51 -8.16 -10.49
N THR A 238 3.50 -7.31 -10.31
CA THR A 238 2.14 -7.76 -9.96
C THR A 238 1.37 -8.40 -11.13
N GLN A 239 1.76 -8.12 -12.37
CA GLN A 239 1.15 -8.72 -13.57
C GLN A 239 1.78 -10.06 -13.97
N LEU A 240 2.89 -10.47 -13.34
CA LEU A 240 3.53 -11.78 -13.61
C LEU A 240 2.67 -12.99 -13.19
N SER A 241 1.64 -12.77 -12.38
CA SER A 241 0.75 -13.81 -11.87
C SER A 241 -0.69 -13.48 -12.26
N ASP A 242 -1.40 -14.46 -12.81
CA ASP A 242 -2.83 -14.36 -13.11
C ASP A 242 -3.71 -14.40 -11.84
N SER A 243 -3.14 -14.89 -10.72
CA SER A 243 -3.84 -14.93 -9.43
C SER A 243 -3.80 -13.57 -8.73
N TRP A 244 -4.96 -12.93 -8.62
CA TRP A 244 -5.15 -11.68 -7.86
C TRP A 244 -4.67 -11.77 -6.42
N VAL A 245 -4.75 -12.95 -5.80
CA VAL A 245 -4.31 -13.16 -4.41
C VAL A 245 -2.79 -13.16 -4.33
N ILE A 246 -2.10 -13.84 -5.25
CA ILE A 246 -0.63 -13.85 -5.33
C ILE A 246 -0.13 -12.44 -5.64
N SER A 247 -0.71 -11.78 -6.64
CA SER A 247 -0.36 -10.39 -6.99
C SER A 247 -0.59 -9.44 -5.82
N GLY A 248 -1.64 -9.65 -5.02
CA GLY A 248 -1.89 -8.91 -3.78
C GLY A 248 -0.84 -9.15 -2.69
N CYS A 249 -0.34 -10.37 -2.53
CA CYS A 249 0.76 -10.68 -1.61
C CYS A 249 2.04 -9.99 -2.04
N VAL A 250 2.39 -10.11 -3.32
CA VAL A 250 3.56 -9.49 -3.95
C VAL A 250 3.51 -7.97 -3.81
N PHE A 251 2.36 -7.36 -4.14
CA PHE A 251 2.11 -5.94 -3.92
C PHE A 251 2.40 -5.58 -2.46
N SER A 252 1.81 -6.32 -1.50
CA SER A 252 1.93 -5.99 -0.09
C SER A 252 3.36 -6.05 0.42
N VAL A 253 4.16 -7.02 -0.05
CA VAL A 253 5.59 -7.14 0.30
C VAL A 253 6.40 -5.97 -0.25
N LEU A 254 6.13 -5.53 -1.48
CA LEU A 254 6.91 -4.50 -2.16
C LEU A 254 6.49 -3.07 -1.82
N PHE A 255 5.21 -2.87 -1.54
CA PHE A 255 4.62 -1.54 -1.39
C PHE A 255 5.25 -0.66 -0.30
N PRO A 256 5.68 -1.18 0.88
CA PRO A 256 6.47 -0.40 1.84
C PRO A 256 7.67 0.34 1.25
N PHE A 257 8.39 -0.27 0.30
CA PHE A 257 9.55 0.34 -0.34
C PHE A 257 9.15 1.48 -1.29
N PHE A 258 7.98 1.36 -1.92
CA PHE A 258 7.42 2.41 -2.78
C PHE A 258 6.93 3.59 -1.93
N ILE A 259 6.32 3.35 -0.78
CA ILE A 259 5.93 4.44 0.15
C ILE A 259 7.16 5.26 0.57
N ILE A 260 8.27 4.59 0.93
CA ILE A 260 9.51 5.27 1.34
C ILE A 260 10.10 6.02 0.15
N SER A 261 10.23 5.36 -1.00
CA SER A 261 10.75 5.97 -2.22
C SER A 261 9.95 7.20 -2.65
N GLY A 262 8.61 7.12 -2.59
CA GLY A 262 7.73 8.24 -2.93
C GLY A 262 7.87 9.41 -1.94
N ASN A 263 8.06 9.13 -0.65
CA ASN A 263 8.31 10.16 0.37
C ASN A 263 9.63 10.90 0.13
N GLU A 264 10.71 10.19 -0.18
CA GLU A 264 12.03 10.79 -0.46
C GLU A 264 12.12 11.43 -1.85
N ALA A 265 11.31 10.98 -2.81
CA ALA A 265 11.33 11.49 -4.17
C ALA A 265 11.00 12.98 -4.27
N ASN A 266 11.80 13.72 -5.02
CA ASN A 266 11.49 15.07 -5.48
C ASN A 266 11.34 15.02 -7.01
N PRO A 267 10.12 14.77 -7.53
CA PRO A 267 9.93 14.64 -8.97
C PRO A 267 10.37 15.92 -9.67
N ILE A 268 11.24 15.77 -10.69
CA ILE A 268 11.65 16.89 -11.53
C ILE A 268 10.45 17.22 -12.41
N LEU A 269 9.90 18.41 -12.21
CA LEU A 269 8.67 18.87 -12.85
C LEU A 269 8.97 19.39 -14.26
N ASN A 270 9.41 18.50 -15.14
CA ASN A 270 9.31 18.78 -16.57
C ASN A 270 7.84 18.56 -16.94
N THR A 271 7.10 19.65 -17.09
CA THR A 271 5.72 19.61 -17.57
C THR A 271 5.72 18.90 -18.92
N SER A 272 5.00 17.78 -19.02
CA SER A 272 4.67 17.23 -20.33
C SER A 272 3.84 18.29 -21.05
N GLY A 273 4.05 18.47 -22.36
CA GLY A 273 3.29 19.47 -23.15
C GLY A 273 1.78 19.23 -23.18
N PHE A 274 1.32 18.07 -22.68
CA PHE A 274 -0.09 17.72 -22.52
C PHE A 274 -0.31 16.88 -21.23
N PRO A 275 -1.38 17.16 -20.46
CA PRO A 275 -1.80 16.31 -19.34
C PRO A 275 -2.50 15.03 -19.83
N LEU A 276 -2.31 13.93 -19.09
CA LEU A 276 -2.92 12.64 -19.41
C LEU A 276 -4.14 12.38 -18.51
N HIS A 277 -5.35 12.54 -19.06
CA HIS A 277 -6.61 12.51 -18.30
C HIS A 277 -7.19 11.11 -18.05
N PHE A 278 -6.36 10.17 -17.57
CA PHE A 278 -6.83 8.81 -17.28
C PHE A 278 -7.86 8.75 -16.15
N PHE A 279 -7.83 9.66 -15.19
CA PHE A 279 -8.77 9.65 -14.07
C PHE A 279 -10.11 10.32 -14.40
N ALA A 280 -10.23 11.02 -15.54
CA ALA A 280 -11.46 11.72 -15.91
C ALA A 280 -12.72 10.84 -15.92
N PRO A 281 -12.72 9.60 -16.47
CA PRO A 281 -13.92 8.77 -16.48
C PRO A 281 -14.35 8.37 -15.06
N VAL A 282 -13.40 7.99 -14.20
CA VAL A 282 -13.72 7.59 -12.82
C VAL A 282 -14.16 8.76 -11.95
N ILE A 283 -13.63 9.97 -12.20
CA ILE A 283 -14.10 11.20 -11.56
C ILE A 283 -15.55 11.48 -11.95
N ALA A 284 -15.88 11.35 -13.24
CA ALA A 284 -17.25 11.56 -13.72
C ALA A 284 -18.24 10.55 -13.10
N ILE A 285 -17.87 9.28 -13.03
CA ILE A 285 -18.68 8.23 -12.38
C ILE A 285 -18.87 8.52 -10.90
N SER A 286 -17.79 8.85 -10.19
CA SER A 286 -17.82 9.15 -8.76
C SER A 286 -18.72 10.36 -8.45
N ASN A 287 -18.58 11.46 -9.20
CA ASN A 287 -19.44 12.64 -9.06
C ASN A 287 -20.92 12.32 -9.33
N THR A 288 -21.20 11.44 -10.29
CA THR A 288 -22.57 11.01 -10.62
C THR A 288 -23.17 10.16 -9.50
N LEU A 289 -22.40 9.26 -8.90
CA LEU A 289 -22.84 8.44 -7.75
C LEU A 289 -23.21 9.33 -6.56
N PHE A 290 -22.32 10.26 -6.19
CA PHE A 290 -22.54 11.14 -5.03
C PHE A 290 -23.69 12.14 -5.24
N SER A 291 -23.84 12.71 -6.43
CA SER A 291 -24.94 13.63 -6.73
C SER A 291 -26.31 12.92 -6.63
N LYS A 292 -26.40 11.65 -7.04
CA LYS A 292 -27.61 10.83 -6.87
C LYS A 292 -27.88 10.47 -5.41
N THR A 293 -26.87 10.03 -4.65
CA THR A 293 -27.05 9.65 -3.23
C THR A 293 -27.42 10.83 -2.34
N ILE A 294 -26.82 12.01 -2.55
CA ILE A 294 -27.11 13.21 -1.75
C ILE A 294 -28.38 13.91 -2.24
N GLY A 295 -28.63 13.94 -3.56
CA GLY A 295 -29.83 14.53 -4.15
C GLY A 295 -31.13 13.78 -3.77
N SER A 296 -31.06 12.47 -3.56
CA SER A 296 -32.21 11.67 -3.12
C SER A 296 -32.57 11.89 -1.64
N SER A 297 -31.68 12.45 -0.81
CA SER A 297 -31.95 12.73 0.61
C SER A 297 -32.72 14.03 0.85
N LYS A 298 -33.02 14.80 -0.21
CA LYS A 298 -33.78 16.06 -0.16
C LYS A 298 -35.18 15.97 -0.79
N ARG A 299 -35.71 14.76 -1.01
CA ARG A 299 -37.09 14.53 -1.44
C ARG A 299 -37.86 13.75 -0.41
#